data_AF-A0A8H4WKA0-F1
#
_entry.id   AF-A0A8H4WKA0-F1
#
_cell.length_a   1.000
_cell.length_b   1.000
_cell.length_c   1.000
_cell.angle_alpha   90.00
_cell.angle_beta   90.00
_cell.angle_gamma   90.00
#
_symmetry.space_group_name_H-M   'P 1'
#
loop_
_entity.id
_entity.type
_entity.pdbx_description
1 polymer ?
#
loop_
_entity_poly.entity_id
_entity_poly.type
_entity_poly.pdbx_seq_one_letter_code
_entity_poly.pdbx_strand_id
1 'polypeptide(L)'
;MAADRLSSLLSHLKPGATNGLAAITQKNPDDVVITLAIRTPLTKARKGGFKDTELDYMLYALLKETLAKSQIDPALIEDVCLGNVNEVKAAYMVRAAALAAGIPHTAGASTVNRFCSSGLKAVQDIANQIQLGAIDIGVAMGAELMSAAGDRLEKPFNEEVLRNQEATDCMQPMGQTSENIGKDFDIPREQQDRYAAESFRRAEFAQKNGWLDDEIAPIAVKVKDPKTGEVKEVTLSRDDGIRPGTTFESLSKIRPAFPQFGDKSTGGNSSQVTDGAASVLLMRRSKAIELNQPILAKFCGATVAGVPPRVMGIGPTAAIPKLLSKFQLDKNDIDIYEINEAFASMAVYCVKNLGLDHAKVNPRGGAIAIGHPLGATGARQIATILSEARRTKSKVLVTSMCIGTGQGMAGLFVNEQL
;
A
#
# COMPACT_ATOMS: atom_id res chain seq x y z
N MET A 1 -3.45 42.15 2.89
CA MET A 1 -3.56 41.80 1.45
C MET A 1 -2.26 42.04 0.66
N ALA A 2 -1.71 43.25 0.60
CA ALA A 2 -0.38 43.47 -0.03
C ALA A 2 0.79 42.97 0.85
N ALA A 3 0.68 43.15 2.17
CA ALA A 3 1.67 42.66 3.14
C ALA A 3 1.74 41.12 3.23
N ASP A 4 0.60 40.44 3.09
CA ASP A 4 0.52 38.96 3.13
C ASP A 4 1.07 38.29 1.86
N ARG A 5 1.00 38.98 0.71
CA ARG A 5 1.65 38.53 -0.52
C ARG A 5 3.16 38.79 -0.49
N LEU A 6 3.60 39.85 0.20
CA LEU A 6 5.01 40.13 0.38
C LEU A 6 5.66 39.11 1.35
N SER A 7 4.97 38.72 2.42
CA SER A 7 5.44 37.68 3.34
C SER A 7 5.51 36.29 2.70
N SER A 8 4.58 35.95 1.78
CA SER A 8 4.65 34.70 1.01
C SER A 8 5.75 34.71 -0.05
N LEU A 9 6.09 35.87 -0.63
CA LEU A 9 7.22 36.00 -1.56
C LEU A 9 8.58 36.03 -0.83
N LEU A 10 8.63 36.62 0.37
CA LEU A 10 9.84 36.69 1.19
C LEU A 10 10.17 35.36 1.88
N SER A 11 9.18 34.49 2.16
CA SER A 11 9.44 33.13 2.66
C SER A 11 10.11 32.23 1.62
N HIS A 12 9.96 32.52 0.33
CA HIS A 12 10.64 31.85 -0.78
C HIS A 12 12.04 32.43 -1.10
N LEU A 13 12.41 33.57 -0.48
CA LEU A 13 13.67 34.28 -0.73
C LEU A 13 14.56 34.33 0.52
N LYS A 14 14.40 33.41 1.48
CA LYS A 14 15.42 33.23 2.52
C LYS A 14 16.73 32.76 1.88
N PRO A 15 17.82 33.54 1.93
CA PRO A 15 19.14 33.03 1.57
C PRO A 15 19.45 31.92 2.58
N GLY A 16 19.46 30.66 2.12
CA GLY A 16 19.63 29.47 2.97
C GLY A 16 18.43 28.54 3.08
N ALA A 17 17.31 28.77 2.37
CA ALA A 17 16.26 27.76 2.24
C ALA A 17 16.77 26.57 1.40
N THR A 18 17.02 25.44 2.05
CA THR A 18 17.28 24.17 1.37
C THR A 18 16.02 23.71 0.65
N ASN A 19 16.14 23.46 -0.66
CA ASN A 19 15.05 23.00 -1.51
C ASN A 19 15.33 21.58 -2.02
N GLY A 20 14.31 20.91 -2.58
CA GLY A 20 14.44 19.61 -3.23
C GLY A 20 15.02 18.53 -2.31
N LEU A 21 15.96 17.76 -2.83
CA LEU A 21 16.62 16.66 -2.12
C LEU A 21 17.26 17.09 -0.79
N ALA A 22 17.89 18.26 -0.75
CA ALA A 22 18.51 18.78 0.47
C ALA A 22 17.46 19.07 1.56
N ALA A 23 16.27 19.54 1.17
CA ALA A 23 15.19 19.84 2.11
C ALA A 23 14.62 18.57 2.74
N ILE A 24 14.28 17.57 1.93
CA ILE A 24 13.62 16.35 2.42
C ILE A 24 14.55 15.47 3.27
N THR A 25 15.87 15.57 3.04
CA THR A 25 16.87 14.78 3.76
C THR A 25 17.38 15.41 5.05
N GLN A 26 16.98 16.66 5.35
CA GLN A 26 17.21 17.25 6.66
C GLN A 26 16.38 16.55 7.74
N LYS A 27 17.01 16.40 8.90
CA LYS A 27 16.44 15.77 10.09
C LYS A 27 16.07 16.86 11.09
N ASN A 28 14.78 17.14 11.22
CA ASN A 28 14.24 18.12 12.16
C ASN A 28 13.51 17.42 13.32
N PRO A 29 13.53 17.98 14.53
CA PRO A 29 12.82 17.43 15.68
C PRO A 29 11.31 17.18 15.44
N ASP A 30 10.69 18.00 14.59
CA ASP A 30 9.25 17.91 14.28
C ASP A 30 8.92 17.01 13.08
N ASP A 31 9.92 16.34 12.49
CA ASP A 31 9.67 15.39 11.41
C ASP A 31 8.77 14.24 11.91
N VAL A 32 7.91 13.74 11.02
CA VAL A 32 7.23 12.45 11.23
C VAL A 32 8.15 11.33 10.79
N VAL A 33 8.50 10.46 11.72
CA VAL A 33 9.37 9.31 11.49
C VAL A 33 8.60 8.00 11.64
N ILE A 34 9.02 7.01 10.86
CA ILE A 34 8.58 5.63 10.96
C ILE A 34 9.60 4.88 11.79
N THR A 35 9.17 4.24 12.88
CA THR A 35 10.05 3.48 13.79
C THR A 35 9.88 1.97 13.64
N LEU A 36 8.75 1.53 13.08
CA LEU A 36 8.52 0.14 12.68
C LEU A 36 7.58 0.09 11.48
N ALA A 37 7.86 -0.79 10.52
CA ALA A 37 6.93 -1.14 9.44
C ALA A 37 7.02 -2.65 9.19
N ILE A 38 5.91 -3.35 9.42
CA ILE A 38 5.81 -4.81 9.28
C ILE A 38 4.48 -5.20 8.63
N ARG A 39 4.40 -6.43 8.16
CA ARG A 39 3.20 -7.00 7.55
C ARG A 39 3.00 -8.44 7.94
N THR A 40 1.78 -8.93 7.80
CA THR A 40 1.54 -10.36 7.77
C THR A 40 2.13 -10.96 6.49
N PRO A 41 2.25 -12.29 6.39
CA PRO A 41 2.27 -12.94 5.09
C PRO A 41 1.04 -12.52 4.28
N LEU A 42 1.12 -12.65 2.97
CA LEU A 42 -0.01 -12.45 2.07
C LEU A 42 -0.49 -13.81 1.58
N THR A 43 -1.77 -14.11 1.82
CA THR A 43 -2.33 -15.42 1.46
C THR A 43 -3.47 -15.28 0.48
N LYS A 44 -3.57 -16.22 -0.46
CA LYS A 44 -4.65 -16.23 -1.47
C LYS A 44 -6.01 -16.36 -0.80
N ALA A 45 -6.93 -15.50 -1.19
CA ALA A 45 -8.29 -15.57 -0.68
C ALA A 45 -8.94 -16.94 -0.96
N ARG A 46 -9.78 -17.39 -0.03
CA ARG A 46 -10.59 -18.62 0.00
C ARG A 46 -9.81 -19.93 0.05
N LYS A 47 -8.50 -19.92 -0.25
CA LYS A 47 -7.68 -21.14 -0.38
C LYS A 47 -6.36 -21.09 0.37
N GLY A 48 -5.88 -19.91 0.72
CA GLY A 48 -4.61 -19.67 1.39
C GLY A 48 -4.69 -19.83 2.90
N GLY A 49 -3.59 -19.49 3.58
CA GLY A 49 -3.44 -19.66 5.02
C GLY A 49 -4.48 -18.91 5.88
N PHE A 50 -4.91 -17.72 5.47
CA PHE A 50 -5.90 -16.92 6.22
C PHE A 50 -7.37 -17.24 5.89
N LYS A 51 -7.65 -18.28 5.11
CA LYS A 51 -9.02 -18.58 4.64
C LYS A 51 -10.06 -18.77 5.76
N ASP A 52 -9.63 -19.20 6.94
CA ASP A 52 -10.47 -19.41 8.13
C ASP A 52 -10.15 -18.41 9.25
N THR A 53 -9.48 -17.31 8.94
CA THR A 53 -9.06 -16.29 9.92
C THR A 53 -9.96 -15.06 9.82
N GLU A 54 -10.50 -14.61 10.95
CA GLU A 54 -11.28 -13.39 11.04
C GLU A 54 -10.39 -12.13 10.99
N LEU A 55 -10.93 -11.05 10.43
CA LEU A 55 -10.19 -9.81 10.23
C LEU A 55 -9.78 -9.16 11.56
N ASP A 56 -10.66 -9.15 12.56
CA ASP A 56 -10.37 -8.62 13.89
C ASP A 56 -9.24 -9.39 14.59
N TYR A 57 -9.20 -10.72 14.46
CA TYR A 57 -8.08 -11.51 14.95
C TYR A 57 -6.78 -11.19 14.20
N MET A 58 -6.81 -11.05 12.87
CA MET A 58 -5.63 -10.66 12.08
C MET A 58 -5.08 -9.30 12.52
N LEU A 59 -5.95 -8.31 12.77
CA LEU A 59 -5.58 -7.01 13.31
C LEU A 59 -4.95 -7.14 14.70
N TYR A 60 -5.60 -7.89 15.60
CA TYR A 60 -5.11 -8.13 16.95
C TYR A 60 -3.71 -8.76 16.94
N ALA A 61 -3.53 -9.85 16.18
CA ALA A 61 -2.27 -10.56 16.10
C ALA A 61 -1.14 -9.67 15.54
N LEU A 62 -1.42 -8.89 14.50
CA LEU A 62 -0.42 -7.97 13.94
C LEU A 62 -0.09 -6.82 14.90
N LEU A 63 -1.05 -6.31 15.67
CA LEU A 63 -0.79 -5.32 16.72
C LEU A 63 0.08 -5.89 17.84
N LYS A 64 -0.15 -7.14 18.26
CA LYS A 64 0.73 -7.83 19.22
C LYS A 64 2.17 -7.91 18.70
N GLU A 65 2.36 -8.28 17.43
CA GLU A 65 3.67 -8.30 16.79
C GLU A 65 4.29 -6.90 16.65
N THR A 66 3.48 -5.89 16.38
CA THR A 66 3.92 -4.48 16.31
C THR A 66 4.47 -4.03 17.66
N LEU A 67 3.73 -4.25 18.74
CA LEU A 67 4.15 -3.89 20.11
C LEU A 67 5.39 -4.70 20.53
N ALA A 68 5.41 -6.00 20.26
CA ALA A 68 6.53 -6.87 20.59
C ALA A 68 7.81 -6.50 19.84
N LYS A 69 7.75 -6.12 18.56
CA LYS A 69 8.94 -5.76 17.78
C LYS A 69 9.42 -4.33 18.06
N SER A 70 8.51 -3.39 18.32
CA SER A 70 8.87 -2.00 18.62
C SER A 70 9.30 -1.77 20.07
N GLN A 71 8.88 -2.64 20.99
CA GLN A 71 9.10 -2.46 22.43
C GLN A 71 8.60 -1.10 22.96
N ILE A 72 7.63 -0.49 22.25
CA ILE A 72 6.99 0.74 22.67
C ILE A 72 6.04 0.44 23.83
N ASP A 73 5.98 1.33 24.82
CA ASP A 73 4.93 1.28 25.83
C ASP A 73 3.56 1.55 25.14
N PRO A 74 2.62 0.59 25.16
CA PRO A 74 1.31 0.77 24.53
C PRO A 74 0.55 2.00 25.06
N ALA A 75 0.83 2.45 26.29
CA ALA A 75 0.19 3.62 26.87
C ALA A 75 0.56 4.95 26.20
N LEU A 76 1.64 4.96 25.41
CA LEU A 76 2.07 6.14 24.66
C LEU A 76 1.40 6.26 23.28
N ILE A 77 0.71 5.22 22.80
CA ILE A 77 0.01 5.27 21.51
C ILE A 77 -1.30 6.06 21.69
N GLU A 78 -1.50 7.08 20.87
CA GLU A 78 -2.64 7.99 21.01
C GLU A 78 -3.76 7.71 19.99
N ASP A 79 -3.43 7.19 18.80
CA ASP A 79 -4.41 6.80 17.79
C ASP A 79 -3.98 5.58 16.97
N VAL A 80 -4.96 4.79 16.53
CA VAL A 80 -4.80 3.67 15.62
C VAL A 80 -5.74 3.84 14.43
N CYS A 81 -5.18 4.11 13.24
CA CYS A 81 -5.98 4.30 12.03
C CYS A 81 -5.89 3.07 11.13
N LEU A 82 -7.03 2.44 10.80
CA LEU A 82 -7.09 1.29 9.89
C LEU A 82 -7.59 1.69 8.49
N GLY A 83 -6.74 1.49 7.49
CA GLY A 83 -7.13 1.42 6.10
C GLY A 83 -7.81 0.10 5.78
N ASN A 84 -9.12 0.11 5.54
CA ASN A 84 -9.87 -1.07 5.12
C ASN A 84 -10.83 -0.70 3.99
N VAL A 85 -11.01 -1.60 3.03
CA VAL A 85 -12.01 -1.41 1.98
C VAL A 85 -13.28 -2.13 2.38
N ASN A 86 -13.28 -3.45 2.56
CA ASN A 86 -14.49 -4.29 2.44
C ASN A 86 -15.35 -4.46 3.70
N GLU A 87 -14.80 -4.29 4.89
CA GLU A 87 -15.47 -4.61 6.15
C GLU A 87 -16.35 -3.46 6.63
N VAL A 88 -17.63 -3.75 6.88
CA VAL A 88 -18.61 -2.77 7.37
C VAL A 88 -18.44 -2.47 8.86
N LYS A 89 -17.88 -3.41 9.61
CA LYS A 89 -17.57 -3.27 11.05
C LYS A 89 -16.13 -2.83 11.31
N ALA A 90 -15.40 -2.33 10.31
CA ALA A 90 -13.96 -2.07 10.42
C ALA A 90 -13.61 -1.19 11.64
N ALA A 91 -14.43 -0.18 11.93
CA ALA A 91 -14.23 0.73 13.07
C ALA A 91 -14.38 0.03 14.43
N TYR A 92 -15.34 -0.90 14.55
CA TYR A 92 -15.49 -1.72 15.75
C TYR A 92 -14.31 -2.69 15.89
N MET A 93 -13.91 -3.33 14.80
CA MET A 93 -12.85 -4.33 14.78
C MET A 93 -11.49 -3.75 15.15
N VAL A 94 -11.07 -2.62 14.56
CA VAL A 94 -9.78 -2.00 14.88
C VAL A 94 -9.73 -1.56 16.34
N ARG A 95 -10.81 -0.99 16.86
CA ARG A 95 -10.88 -0.56 18.26
C ARG A 95 -10.78 -1.75 19.21
N ALA A 96 -11.56 -2.81 18.96
CA ALA A 96 -11.54 -4.01 19.78
C ALA A 96 -10.18 -4.72 19.73
N ALA A 97 -9.58 -4.83 18.54
CA ALA A 97 -8.26 -5.43 18.35
C ALA A 97 -7.15 -4.65 19.08
N ALA A 98 -7.17 -3.31 19.02
CA ALA A 98 -6.20 -2.47 19.74
C ALA A 98 -6.29 -2.65 21.25
N LEU A 99 -7.50 -2.62 21.81
CA LEU A 99 -7.75 -2.87 23.23
C LEU A 99 -7.28 -4.26 23.65
N ALA A 100 -7.64 -5.29 22.87
CA ALA A 100 -7.23 -6.66 23.11
C ALA A 100 -5.70 -6.83 23.03
N ALA A 101 -5.02 -6.10 22.15
CA ALA A 101 -3.57 -6.15 21.99
C ALA A 101 -2.81 -5.53 23.18
N GLY A 102 -3.48 -4.70 23.99
CA GLY A 102 -2.92 -4.02 25.17
C GLY A 102 -2.79 -2.50 25.02
N ILE A 103 -3.23 -1.91 23.91
CA ILE A 103 -3.32 -0.45 23.77
C ILE A 103 -4.49 0.02 24.66
N PRO A 104 -4.29 0.98 25.59
CA PRO A 104 -5.31 1.30 26.58
C PRO A 104 -6.51 2.01 25.98
N HIS A 105 -7.61 2.02 26.74
CA HIS A 105 -8.84 2.71 26.37
C HIS A 105 -8.70 4.23 26.22
N THR A 106 -7.59 4.82 26.68
CA THR A 106 -7.26 6.23 26.51
C THR A 106 -6.81 6.58 25.09
N ALA A 107 -6.33 5.61 24.30
CA ALA A 107 -6.04 5.81 22.89
C ALA A 107 -7.33 5.93 22.05
N GLY A 108 -7.27 6.56 20.89
CA GLY A 108 -8.31 6.55 19.86
C GLY A 108 -8.21 5.33 18.92
N ALA A 109 -9.22 5.18 18.06
CA ALA A 109 -9.10 4.35 16.86
C ALA A 109 -10.06 4.86 15.78
N SER A 110 -9.62 4.81 14.53
CA SER A 110 -10.39 5.26 13.37
C SER A 110 -10.21 4.34 12.17
N THR A 111 -11.04 4.53 11.14
CA THR A 111 -10.88 3.84 9.86
C THR A 111 -10.96 4.82 8.71
N VAL A 112 -10.28 4.48 7.63
CA VAL A 112 -10.36 5.25 6.38
C VAL A 112 -10.52 4.32 5.19
N ASN A 113 -11.33 4.75 4.23
CA ASN A 113 -11.52 4.06 2.97
C ASN A 113 -11.24 5.00 1.79
N ARG A 114 -10.16 4.69 1.06
CA ARG A 114 -9.85 5.23 -0.26
C ARG A 114 -9.44 4.08 -1.18
N PHE A 115 -10.29 3.04 -1.23
CA PHE A 115 -10.08 1.81 -1.99
C PHE A 115 -8.64 1.26 -1.84
N CYS A 116 -7.96 0.97 -2.95
CA CYS A 116 -6.62 0.38 -2.98
C CYS A 116 -5.54 1.17 -2.22
N SER A 117 -5.79 2.45 -1.90
CA SER A 117 -4.85 3.31 -1.18
C SER A 117 -5.12 3.44 0.31
N SER A 118 -6.16 2.78 0.86
CA SER A 118 -6.58 3.00 2.26
C SER A 118 -5.44 2.87 3.28
N GLY A 119 -4.53 1.91 3.11
CA GLY A 119 -3.37 1.77 4.00
C GLY A 119 -2.38 2.94 3.93
N LEU A 120 -2.13 3.50 2.73
CA LEU A 120 -1.30 4.71 2.60
C LEU A 120 -2.04 5.95 3.12
N LYS A 121 -3.37 5.98 2.96
CA LYS A 121 -4.21 7.04 3.53
C LYS A 121 -4.21 7.02 5.05
N ALA A 122 -4.24 5.84 5.69
CA ALA A 122 -4.12 5.71 7.14
C ALA A 122 -2.77 6.27 7.65
N VAL A 123 -1.68 5.98 6.93
CA VAL A 123 -0.35 6.54 7.21
C VAL A 123 -0.35 8.06 7.08
N GLN A 124 -0.96 8.59 6.01
CA GLN A 124 -1.12 10.03 5.83
C GLN A 124 -1.91 10.66 6.98
N ASP A 125 -2.99 10.02 7.45
CA ASP A 125 -3.83 10.57 8.52
C ASP A 125 -3.11 10.63 9.86
N ILE A 126 -2.42 9.54 10.26
CA ILE A 126 -1.59 9.55 11.46
C ILE A 126 -0.47 10.59 11.33
N ALA A 127 0.21 10.65 10.19
CA ALA A 127 1.26 11.64 9.97
C ALA A 127 0.75 13.08 10.05
N ASN A 128 -0.43 13.37 9.48
CA ASN A 128 -1.04 14.69 9.58
C ASN A 128 -1.36 15.07 11.03
N GLN A 129 -1.88 14.13 11.83
CA GLN A 129 -2.13 14.37 13.25
C GLN A 129 -0.83 14.70 14.00
N ILE A 130 0.26 13.97 13.73
CA ILE A 130 1.57 14.23 14.33
C ILE A 130 2.14 15.60 13.91
N GLN A 131 2.06 15.93 12.62
CA GLN A 131 2.52 17.23 12.08
C GLN A 131 1.76 18.42 12.68
N LEU A 132 0.46 18.25 12.95
CA LEU A 132 -0.38 19.28 13.55
C LEU A 132 -0.22 19.38 15.08
N GLY A 133 0.52 18.46 15.70
CA GLY A 133 0.67 18.41 17.17
C GLY A 133 -0.57 17.88 17.89
N ALA A 134 -1.47 17.19 17.19
CA ALA A 134 -2.66 16.59 17.80
C ALA A 134 -2.33 15.30 18.56
N ILE A 135 -1.31 14.56 18.09
CA ILE A 135 -0.71 13.40 18.74
C ILE A 135 0.81 13.43 18.52
N ASP A 136 1.55 12.59 19.23
CA ASP A 136 2.98 12.38 19.08
C ASP A 136 3.30 10.99 18.53
N ILE A 137 2.46 10.00 18.82
CA ILE A 137 2.67 8.60 18.46
C ILE A 137 1.35 7.97 17.97
N GLY A 138 1.40 7.29 16.83
CA GLY A 138 0.23 6.58 16.31
C GLY A 138 0.61 5.37 15.46
N VAL A 139 -0.35 4.45 15.31
CA VAL A 139 -0.22 3.27 14.46
C VAL A 139 -1.14 3.40 13.25
N ALA A 140 -0.56 3.37 12.06
CA ALA A 140 -1.31 3.24 10.82
C ALA A 140 -1.32 1.78 10.38
N MET A 141 -2.51 1.19 10.31
CA MET A 141 -2.72 -0.16 9.80
C MET A 141 -3.37 -0.13 8.42
N GLY A 142 -3.16 -1.18 7.65
CA GLY A 142 -4.05 -1.52 6.56
C GLY A 142 -4.35 -3.02 6.60
N ALA A 143 -5.58 -3.43 6.37
CA ALA A 143 -5.95 -4.84 6.39
C ALA A 143 -7.10 -5.13 5.45
N GLU A 144 -7.10 -6.32 4.86
CA GLU A 144 -8.21 -6.82 4.06
C GLU A 144 -8.37 -8.32 4.20
N LEU A 145 -9.63 -8.77 4.31
CA LEU A 145 -10.02 -10.17 4.26
C LEU A 145 -10.95 -10.38 3.06
N MET A 146 -10.36 -10.58 1.88
CA MET A 146 -11.10 -10.83 0.64
C MET A 146 -11.73 -12.22 0.61
N SER A 147 -11.29 -13.15 1.46
CA SER A 147 -11.97 -14.43 1.73
C SER A 147 -13.41 -14.25 2.20
N ALA A 148 -13.68 -13.22 2.99
CA ALA A 148 -14.98 -12.92 3.58
C ALA A 148 -15.77 -11.85 2.81
N ALA A 149 -15.19 -11.27 1.74
CA ALA A 149 -15.83 -10.18 1.01
C ALA A 149 -17.05 -10.67 0.22
N GLY A 150 -18.22 -10.12 0.56
CA GLY A 150 -19.43 -10.17 -0.25
C GLY A 150 -19.44 -9.09 -1.34
N ASP A 151 -20.38 -9.18 -2.27
CA ASP A 151 -20.58 -8.16 -3.30
C ASP A 151 -21.21 -6.90 -2.67
N ARG A 152 -20.59 -5.73 -2.85
CA ARG A 152 -20.89 -4.54 -1.99
C ARG A 152 -21.95 -3.61 -2.55
N LEU A 153 -22.33 -3.82 -3.81
CA LEU A 153 -23.30 -2.98 -4.50
C LEU A 153 -24.71 -3.57 -4.39
N GLU A 154 -25.10 -3.97 -3.18
CA GLU A 154 -26.43 -4.55 -2.94
C GLU A 154 -27.56 -3.53 -3.14
N LYS A 155 -27.26 -2.22 -3.03
CA LYS A 155 -28.20 -1.15 -3.29
C LYS A 155 -27.83 -0.41 -4.59
N PRO A 156 -28.78 -0.19 -5.51
CA PRO A 156 -28.53 0.55 -6.73
C PRO A 156 -28.19 2.00 -6.42
N PHE A 157 -27.38 2.61 -7.28
CA PHE A 157 -27.13 4.06 -7.24
C PHE A 157 -28.39 4.83 -7.60
N ASN A 158 -28.46 6.09 -7.15
CA ASN A 158 -29.53 7.00 -7.55
C ASN A 158 -29.47 7.24 -9.06
N GLU A 159 -30.60 7.10 -9.74
CA GLU A 159 -30.68 7.23 -11.21
C GLU A 159 -30.23 8.59 -11.72
N GLU A 160 -30.50 9.68 -10.99
CA GLU A 160 -30.08 11.03 -11.37
C GLU A 160 -28.56 11.16 -11.38
N VAL A 161 -27.87 10.51 -10.42
CA VAL A 161 -26.40 10.49 -10.37
C VAL A 161 -25.84 9.76 -11.60
N LEU A 162 -26.47 8.64 -11.99
CA LEU A 162 -26.03 7.82 -13.12
C LEU A 162 -26.28 8.48 -14.49
N ARG A 163 -27.01 9.61 -14.57
CA ARG A 163 -27.11 10.39 -15.82
C ARG A 163 -25.79 11.03 -16.21
N ASN A 164 -24.86 11.21 -15.27
CA ASN A 164 -23.50 11.62 -15.58
C ASN A 164 -22.65 10.40 -15.99
N GLN A 165 -22.01 10.47 -17.16
CA GLN A 165 -21.24 9.34 -17.69
C GLN A 165 -20.05 8.95 -16.79
N GLU A 166 -19.31 9.92 -16.24
CA GLU A 166 -18.17 9.63 -15.36
C GLU A 166 -18.64 9.00 -14.04
N ALA A 167 -19.79 9.43 -13.51
CA ALA A 167 -20.40 8.81 -12.34
C ALA A 167 -20.83 7.37 -12.62
N THR A 168 -21.37 7.09 -13.80
CA THR A 168 -21.64 5.71 -14.25
C THR A 168 -20.36 4.89 -14.40
N ASP A 169 -19.27 5.50 -14.88
CA ASP A 169 -17.99 4.82 -15.04
C ASP A 169 -17.36 4.38 -13.70
N CYS A 170 -17.73 5.00 -12.57
CA CYS A 170 -17.32 4.55 -11.24
C CYS A 170 -17.79 3.13 -10.90
N MET A 171 -18.79 2.62 -11.64
CA MET A 171 -19.37 1.28 -11.46
C MET A 171 -18.69 0.21 -12.32
N GLN A 172 -17.78 0.60 -13.23
CA GLN A 172 -17.10 -0.36 -14.09
C GLN A 172 -16.23 -1.30 -13.24
N PRO A 173 -16.34 -2.63 -13.41
CA PRO A 173 -15.44 -3.57 -12.76
C PRO A 173 -13.98 -3.23 -13.07
N MET A 174 -13.09 -3.38 -12.10
CA MET A 174 -11.68 -3.03 -12.31
C MET A 174 -11.05 -3.79 -13.49
N GLY A 175 -11.47 -5.03 -13.74
CA GLY A 175 -11.08 -5.80 -14.92
C GLY A 175 -11.46 -5.13 -16.25
N GLN A 176 -12.65 -4.52 -16.34
CA GLN A 176 -13.04 -3.73 -17.52
C GLN A 176 -12.12 -2.52 -17.69
N THR A 177 -11.78 -1.81 -16.61
CA THR A 177 -10.88 -0.65 -16.69
C THR A 177 -9.45 -1.05 -17.12
N SER A 178 -9.01 -2.28 -16.79
CA SER A 178 -7.76 -2.85 -17.31
C SER A 178 -7.82 -3.09 -18.82
N GLU A 179 -8.91 -3.68 -19.32
CA GLU A 179 -9.12 -3.86 -20.77
C GLU A 179 -9.17 -2.53 -21.52
N ASN A 180 -9.86 -1.52 -20.95
CA ASN A 180 -9.91 -0.17 -21.50
C ASN A 180 -8.51 0.41 -21.66
N ILE A 181 -7.65 0.31 -20.63
CA ILE A 181 -6.25 0.77 -20.70
C ILE A 181 -5.48 -0.02 -21.76
N GLY A 182 -5.65 -1.34 -21.79
CA GLY A 182 -5.02 -2.20 -22.79
C GLY A 182 -5.38 -1.82 -24.22
N LYS A 183 -6.63 -1.38 -24.45
CA LYS A 183 -7.16 -0.95 -25.76
C LYS A 183 -6.76 0.49 -26.10
N ASP A 184 -7.02 1.44 -25.20
CA ASP A 184 -6.88 2.88 -25.48
C ASP A 184 -5.43 3.33 -25.58
N PHE A 185 -4.51 2.61 -24.95
CA PHE A 185 -3.08 2.96 -24.90
C PHE A 185 -2.16 1.91 -25.53
N ASP A 186 -2.74 1.00 -26.35
CA ASP A 186 -2.02 -0.02 -27.11
C ASP A 186 -1.03 -0.84 -26.27
N ILE A 187 -1.53 -1.44 -25.18
CA ILE A 187 -0.73 -2.31 -24.30
C ILE A 187 -1.07 -3.76 -24.61
N PRO A 188 -0.34 -4.42 -25.54
CA PRO A 188 -0.66 -5.76 -25.98
C PRO A 188 -0.48 -6.77 -24.85
N ARG A 189 -1.19 -7.89 -24.97
CA ARG A 189 -1.11 -9.03 -24.05
C ARG A 189 0.33 -9.47 -23.78
N GLU A 190 1.17 -9.47 -24.81
CA GLU A 190 2.58 -9.85 -24.67
C GLU A 190 3.32 -9.01 -23.62
N GLN A 191 3.17 -7.69 -23.65
CA GLN A 191 3.82 -6.80 -22.68
C GLN A 191 3.33 -7.05 -21.26
N GLN A 192 2.03 -7.30 -21.11
CA GLN A 192 1.42 -7.59 -19.82
C GLN A 192 1.96 -8.89 -19.22
N ASP A 193 2.05 -9.96 -20.02
CA ASP A 193 2.56 -11.25 -19.57
C ASP A 193 4.07 -11.22 -19.30
N ARG A 194 4.86 -10.46 -20.07
CA ARG A 194 6.29 -10.26 -19.79
C ARG A 194 6.51 -9.51 -18.48
N TYR A 195 5.72 -8.47 -18.23
CA TYR A 195 5.77 -7.72 -16.97
C TYR A 195 5.42 -8.64 -15.78
N ALA A 196 4.34 -9.42 -15.92
CA ALA A 196 3.91 -10.36 -14.89
C ALA A 196 4.96 -11.45 -14.59
N ALA A 197 5.60 -12.01 -15.62
CA ALA A 197 6.69 -12.98 -15.46
C ALA A 197 7.85 -12.39 -14.64
N GLU A 198 8.22 -11.13 -14.89
CA GLU A 198 9.26 -10.45 -14.12
C GLU A 198 8.85 -10.20 -12.66
N SER A 199 7.60 -9.80 -12.40
CA SER A 199 7.06 -9.67 -11.04
C SER A 199 7.16 -11.00 -10.28
N PHE A 200 6.75 -12.12 -10.89
CA PHE A 200 6.89 -13.46 -10.31
C PHE A 200 8.34 -13.87 -10.08
N ARG A 201 9.22 -13.63 -11.06
CA ARG A 201 10.65 -13.95 -10.95
C ARG A 201 11.30 -13.22 -9.77
N ARG A 202 11.02 -11.92 -9.61
CA ARG A 202 11.56 -11.10 -8.51
C ARG A 202 11.02 -11.54 -7.16
N ALA A 203 9.71 -11.80 -7.06
CA ALA A 203 9.11 -12.28 -5.81
C ALA A 203 9.62 -13.67 -5.41
N GLU A 204 9.75 -14.58 -6.38
CA GLU A 204 10.36 -15.90 -6.17
C GLU A 204 11.80 -15.76 -5.67
N PHE A 205 12.59 -14.89 -6.31
CA PHE A 205 13.97 -14.63 -5.90
C PHE A 205 14.05 -14.05 -4.49
N ALA A 206 13.25 -13.02 -4.18
CA ALA A 206 13.21 -12.38 -2.88
C ALA A 206 12.83 -13.38 -1.77
N GLN A 207 11.77 -14.17 -1.98
CA GLN A 207 11.32 -15.16 -1.00
C GLN A 207 12.27 -16.36 -0.85
N LYS A 208 13.03 -16.74 -1.89
CA LYS A 208 14.05 -17.80 -1.80
C LYS A 208 15.30 -17.35 -1.05
N ASN A 209 15.66 -16.08 -1.16
CA ASN A 209 16.85 -15.50 -0.53
C ASN A 209 16.57 -14.87 0.84
N GLY A 210 15.37 -15.06 1.41
CA GLY A 210 15.00 -14.53 2.73
C GLY A 210 14.84 -13.01 2.79
N TRP A 211 14.66 -12.35 1.64
CA TRP A 211 14.57 -10.87 1.60
C TRP A 211 13.28 -10.35 2.22
N LEU A 212 12.25 -11.18 2.36
CA LEU A 212 10.96 -10.81 2.93
C LEU A 212 10.88 -11.08 4.45
N ASP A 213 11.88 -11.75 5.02
CA ASP A 213 11.83 -12.27 6.40
C ASP A 213 11.82 -11.15 7.45
N ASP A 214 12.33 -9.98 7.09
CA ASP A 214 12.46 -8.82 7.98
C ASP A 214 11.22 -7.92 7.99
N GLU A 215 10.40 -7.96 6.94
CA GLU A 215 9.12 -7.25 6.84
C GLU A 215 7.94 -8.13 7.28
N ILE A 216 8.04 -9.47 7.18
CA ILE A 216 6.98 -10.40 7.57
C ILE A 216 7.02 -10.70 9.08
N ALA A 217 5.90 -10.45 9.74
CA ALA A 217 5.59 -10.93 11.09
C ALA A 217 4.86 -12.29 11.02
N PRO A 218 5.38 -13.36 11.63
CA PRO A 218 4.71 -14.65 11.65
C PRO A 218 3.38 -14.58 12.41
N ILE A 219 2.31 -15.13 11.84
CA ILE A 219 0.97 -15.12 12.46
C ILE A 219 0.51 -16.55 12.70
N ALA A 220 0.25 -16.89 13.97
CA ALA A 220 -0.39 -18.15 14.34
C ALA A 220 -1.89 -18.08 14.02
N VAL A 221 -2.41 -19.08 13.32
CA VAL A 221 -3.82 -19.16 12.93
C VAL A 221 -4.35 -20.58 13.09
N LYS A 222 -5.68 -20.71 13.12
CA LYS A 222 -6.37 -21.99 13.02
C LYS A 222 -6.83 -22.20 11.59
N VAL A 223 -6.45 -23.33 11.00
CA VAL A 223 -6.86 -23.72 9.64
C VAL A 223 -7.66 -25.00 9.71
N LYS A 224 -8.83 -25.00 9.08
CA LYS A 224 -9.70 -26.17 8.95
C LYS A 224 -9.35 -26.94 7.68
N ASP A 225 -9.04 -28.23 7.83
CA ASP A 225 -8.86 -29.13 6.70
C ASP A 225 -10.23 -29.33 6.00
N PRO A 226 -10.34 -29.05 4.69
CA PRO A 226 -11.61 -29.13 3.98
C PRO A 226 -12.11 -30.57 3.76
N LYS A 227 -11.24 -31.58 3.87
CA LYS A 227 -11.58 -33.01 3.70
C LYS A 227 -11.96 -33.66 5.02
N THR A 228 -11.20 -33.40 6.08
CA THR A 228 -11.40 -34.08 7.39
C THR A 228 -12.22 -33.25 8.37
N GLY A 229 -12.30 -31.92 8.17
CA GLY A 229 -12.90 -30.99 9.11
C GLY A 229 -12.07 -30.71 10.36
N GLU A 230 -10.88 -31.33 10.48
CA GLU A 230 -9.93 -31.13 11.58
C GLU A 230 -9.39 -29.70 11.57
N VAL A 231 -9.29 -29.08 12.74
CA VAL A 231 -8.71 -27.74 12.91
C VAL A 231 -7.30 -27.87 13.45
N LYS A 232 -6.32 -27.29 12.75
CA LYS A 232 -4.91 -27.28 13.14
C LYS A 232 -4.42 -25.86 13.37
N GLU A 233 -3.58 -25.69 14.37
CA GLU A 233 -2.83 -24.46 14.57
C GLU A 233 -1.60 -24.46 13.65
N VAL A 234 -1.42 -23.39 12.88
CA VAL A 234 -0.34 -23.23 11.92
C VAL A 234 0.21 -21.81 12.04
N THR A 235 1.53 -21.67 12.06
CA THR A 235 2.17 -20.35 11.94
C THR A 235 2.46 -20.05 10.48
N LEU A 236 1.84 -18.98 9.98
CA LEU A 236 2.08 -18.48 8.64
C LEU A 236 3.26 -17.50 8.67
N SER A 237 4.26 -17.71 7.82
CA SER A 237 5.47 -16.87 7.77
C SER A 237 5.96 -16.57 6.35
N ARG A 238 5.22 -16.98 5.31
CA ARG A 238 5.61 -16.81 3.90
C ARG A 238 4.40 -16.50 3.03
N ASP A 239 4.62 -15.75 1.97
CA ASP A 239 3.58 -15.43 0.99
C ASP A 239 3.24 -16.68 0.16
N ASP A 240 1.95 -17.05 0.07
CA ASP A 240 1.49 -18.26 -0.65
C ASP A 240 1.00 -17.97 -2.09
N GLY A 241 1.05 -16.70 -2.49
CA GLY A 241 0.71 -16.21 -3.82
C GLY A 241 1.80 -16.48 -4.86
N ILE A 242 3.06 -16.57 -4.45
CA ILE A 242 4.21 -16.72 -5.36
C ILE A 242 4.12 -18.08 -6.07
N ARG A 243 4.39 -18.09 -7.38
CA ARG A 243 4.34 -19.28 -8.25
C ARG A 243 5.73 -19.52 -8.85
N PRO A 244 6.55 -20.40 -8.24
CA PRO A 244 7.90 -20.67 -8.72
C PRO A 244 7.93 -21.15 -10.17
N GLY A 245 8.89 -20.64 -10.95
CA GLY A 245 9.06 -21.02 -12.36
C GLY A 245 7.99 -20.48 -13.30
N THR A 246 7.26 -19.43 -12.92
CA THR A 246 6.34 -18.74 -13.83
C THR A 246 7.13 -18.10 -14.97
N THR A 247 6.73 -18.41 -16.20
CA THR A 247 7.37 -17.94 -17.44
C THR A 247 6.38 -17.20 -18.32
N PHE A 248 6.88 -16.37 -19.23
CA PHE A 248 6.06 -15.73 -20.27
C PHE A 248 5.26 -16.78 -21.07
N GLU A 249 5.89 -17.88 -21.46
CA GLU A 249 5.26 -18.96 -22.23
C GLU A 249 4.11 -19.62 -21.44
N SER A 250 4.27 -19.80 -20.12
CA SER A 250 3.20 -20.32 -19.26
C SER A 250 2.03 -19.34 -19.12
N LEU A 251 2.32 -18.04 -19.00
CA LEU A 251 1.31 -16.99 -18.84
C LEU A 251 0.53 -16.76 -20.14
N SER A 252 1.19 -16.84 -21.30
CA SER A 252 0.58 -16.67 -22.63
C SER A 252 -0.54 -17.67 -22.92
N LYS A 253 -0.54 -18.83 -22.24
CA LYS A 253 -1.55 -19.89 -22.38
C LYS A 253 -2.79 -19.67 -21.52
N ILE A 254 -2.75 -18.70 -20.59
CA ILE A 254 -3.87 -18.42 -19.68
C ILE A 254 -4.97 -17.70 -20.45
N ARG A 255 -6.21 -18.19 -20.30
CA ARG A 255 -7.41 -17.61 -20.91
C ARG A 255 -7.72 -16.23 -20.31
N PRO A 256 -8.31 -15.31 -21.09
CA PRO A 256 -8.83 -14.04 -20.58
C PRO A 256 -9.71 -14.22 -19.33
N ALA A 257 -9.50 -13.38 -18.33
CA ALA A 257 -10.31 -13.38 -17.10
C ALA A 257 -11.65 -12.64 -17.30
N PHE A 258 -11.71 -11.72 -18.27
CA PHE A 258 -12.88 -10.89 -18.55
C PHE A 258 -13.22 -10.86 -20.05
N PRO A 259 -13.52 -12.01 -20.68
CA PRO A 259 -13.72 -12.12 -22.13
C PRO A 259 -14.84 -11.21 -22.67
N GLN A 260 -15.79 -10.79 -21.83
CA GLN A 260 -16.84 -9.85 -22.18
C GLN A 260 -16.36 -8.40 -22.37
N PHE A 261 -15.17 -8.06 -21.85
CA PHE A 261 -14.58 -6.71 -21.94
C PHE A 261 -13.34 -6.67 -22.83
N GLY A 262 -12.62 -7.79 -22.95
CA GLY A 262 -11.42 -7.91 -23.78
C GLY A 262 -10.65 -9.21 -23.51
N ASP A 263 -9.49 -9.35 -24.15
CA ASP A 263 -8.68 -10.57 -24.16
C ASP A 263 -7.28 -10.42 -23.55
N LYS A 264 -6.97 -9.25 -22.98
CA LYS A 264 -5.62 -8.90 -22.55
C LYS A 264 -5.35 -9.23 -21.07
N SER A 265 -6.33 -9.06 -20.20
CA SER A 265 -6.19 -9.32 -18.76
C SER A 265 -6.52 -10.78 -18.44
N THR A 266 -5.68 -11.41 -17.63
CA THR A 266 -5.81 -12.79 -17.17
C THR A 266 -5.52 -12.90 -15.69
N GLY A 267 -5.85 -14.05 -15.09
CA GLY A 267 -5.44 -14.35 -13.72
C GLY A 267 -3.92 -14.43 -13.52
N GLY A 268 -3.12 -14.50 -14.58
CA GLY A 268 -1.66 -14.53 -14.51
C GLY A 268 -1.00 -13.15 -14.60
N ASN A 269 -1.69 -12.15 -15.14
CA ASN A 269 -1.19 -10.77 -15.28
C ASN A 269 -2.02 -9.73 -14.51
N SER A 270 -2.86 -10.21 -13.59
CA SER A 270 -3.63 -9.40 -12.64
C SER A 270 -3.18 -9.71 -11.22
N SER A 271 -3.35 -8.77 -10.30
CA SER A 271 -3.10 -9.03 -8.88
C SER A 271 -3.99 -10.14 -8.35
N GLN A 272 -3.44 -10.96 -7.46
CA GLN A 272 -4.21 -12.01 -6.82
C GLN A 272 -5.16 -11.41 -5.77
N VAL A 273 -6.36 -11.99 -5.69
CA VAL A 273 -7.29 -11.75 -4.58
C VAL A 273 -6.68 -12.36 -3.33
N THR A 274 -6.46 -11.53 -2.31
CA THR A 274 -5.51 -11.83 -1.23
C THR A 274 -6.01 -11.29 0.10
N ASP A 275 -5.74 -12.06 1.15
CA ASP A 275 -5.92 -11.68 2.54
C ASP A 275 -4.57 -11.27 3.13
N GLY A 276 -4.59 -10.24 3.98
CA GLY A 276 -3.39 -9.82 4.71
C GLY A 276 -3.53 -8.44 5.36
N ALA A 277 -2.56 -8.09 6.18
CA ALA A 277 -2.49 -6.84 6.90
C ALA A 277 -1.06 -6.29 6.97
N ALA A 278 -0.93 -4.99 7.21
CA ALA A 278 0.32 -4.28 7.45
C ALA A 278 0.14 -3.21 8.53
N SER A 279 1.23 -2.91 9.24
CA SER A 279 1.28 -1.99 10.38
C SER A 279 2.51 -1.10 10.26
N VAL A 280 2.33 0.20 10.44
CA VAL A 280 3.36 1.23 10.42
C VAL A 280 3.23 2.05 11.69
N LEU A 281 4.27 2.03 12.53
CA LEU A 281 4.36 2.85 13.74
C LEU A 281 5.03 4.18 13.39
N LEU A 282 4.32 5.28 13.64
CA LEU A 282 4.79 6.64 13.37
C LEU A 282 4.93 7.43 14.67
N MET A 283 5.95 8.29 14.72
CA MET A 283 6.23 9.15 15.85
C MET A 283 6.72 10.53 15.37
N ARG A 284 6.58 11.56 16.21
CA ARG A 284 7.42 12.76 16.07
C ARG A 284 8.88 12.39 16.34
N ARG A 285 9.82 12.90 15.54
CA ARG A 285 11.25 12.57 15.67
C ARG A 285 11.78 12.84 17.08
N SER A 286 11.48 13.99 17.67
CA SER A 286 11.90 14.33 19.03
C SER A 286 11.46 13.28 20.04
N LYS A 287 10.22 12.78 19.91
CA LYS A 287 9.69 11.73 20.79
C LYS A 287 10.34 10.37 20.54
N ALA A 288 10.59 10.01 19.28
CA ALA A 288 11.34 8.79 18.96
C ALA A 288 12.75 8.80 19.57
N ILE A 289 13.44 9.95 19.53
CA ILE A 289 14.76 10.13 20.16
C ILE A 289 14.67 10.04 21.68
N GLU A 290 13.71 10.73 22.31
CA GLU A 290 13.47 10.68 23.76
C GLU A 290 13.26 9.24 24.25
N LEU A 291 12.51 8.45 23.50
CA LEU A 291 12.16 7.07 23.82
C LEU A 291 13.20 6.03 23.33
N ASN A 292 14.31 6.47 22.74
CA ASN A 292 15.34 5.61 22.13
C ASN A 292 14.77 4.61 21.10
N GLN A 293 13.71 5.01 20.37
CA GLN A 293 13.11 4.21 19.31
C GLN A 293 13.96 4.31 18.03
N PRO A 294 14.17 3.20 17.29
CA PRO A 294 14.89 3.24 16.03
C PRO A 294 14.13 4.09 15.00
N ILE A 295 14.85 4.84 14.16
CA ILE A 295 14.25 5.61 13.08
C ILE A 295 14.57 4.91 11.76
N LEU A 296 13.55 4.32 11.14
CA LEU A 296 13.70 3.63 9.86
C LEU A 296 13.67 4.60 8.68
N ALA A 297 12.75 5.55 8.73
CA ALA A 297 12.56 6.53 7.67
C ALA A 297 11.82 7.76 8.17
N LYS A 298 11.91 8.84 7.39
CA LYS A 298 11.06 10.03 7.49
C LYS A 298 9.92 9.93 6.49
N PHE A 299 8.68 10.15 6.93
CA PHE A 299 7.55 10.44 6.06
C PHE A 299 7.60 11.91 5.65
N CYS A 300 7.76 12.18 4.35
CA CYS A 300 7.83 13.56 3.85
C CYS A 300 6.44 14.09 3.50
N GLY A 301 5.60 13.25 2.90
CA GLY A 301 4.22 13.60 2.57
C GLY A 301 3.60 12.64 1.57
N ALA A 302 2.30 12.83 1.34
CA ALA A 302 1.55 12.10 0.33
C ALA A 302 0.58 13.01 -0.40
N THR A 303 0.18 12.63 -1.61
CA THR A 303 -0.82 13.37 -2.39
C THR A 303 -1.72 12.45 -3.19
N VAL A 304 -2.88 12.97 -3.57
CA VAL A 304 -3.90 12.30 -4.38
C VAL A 304 -4.15 13.10 -5.66
N ALA A 305 -4.47 12.40 -6.74
CA ALA A 305 -4.93 12.97 -8.00
C ALA A 305 -6.16 12.22 -8.50
N GLY A 306 -7.09 12.93 -9.15
CA GLY A 306 -8.23 12.33 -9.85
C GLY A 306 -7.87 12.07 -11.32
N VAL A 307 -8.44 11.01 -11.88
CA VAL A 307 -8.33 10.61 -13.30
C VAL A 307 -9.67 10.01 -13.75
N PRO A 308 -9.93 9.84 -15.06
CA PRO A 308 -11.21 9.26 -15.49
C PRO A 308 -11.44 7.85 -14.90
N PRO A 309 -12.62 7.55 -14.32
CA PRO A 309 -12.88 6.27 -13.65
C PRO A 309 -12.70 5.04 -14.55
N ARG A 310 -13.12 5.14 -15.82
CA ARG A 310 -12.99 4.07 -16.82
C ARG A 310 -11.56 3.60 -17.10
N VAL A 311 -10.55 4.41 -16.75
CA VAL A 311 -9.12 4.11 -16.90
C VAL A 311 -8.37 4.40 -15.60
N MET A 312 -9.02 4.14 -14.45
CA MET A 312 -8.48 4.45 -13.12
C MET A 312 -7.04 3.98 -12.86
N GLY A 313 -6.62 2.91 -13.55
CA GLY A 313 -5.27 2.36 -13.53
C GLY A 313 -4.15 3.36 -13.87
N ILE A 314 -4.45 4.46 -14.54
CA ILE A 314 -3.45 5.50 -14.86
C ILE A 314 -3.14 6.42 -13.67
N GLY A 315 -3.83 6.28 -12.53
CA GLY A 315 -3.69 7.14 -11.35
C GLY A 315 -2.26 7.51 -10.94
N PRO A 316 -1.29 6.58 -10.90
CA PRO A 316 0.11 6.89 -10.58
C PRO A 316 0.74 7.94 -11.51
N THR A 317 0.35 7.99 -12.79
CA THR A 317 0.85 8.97 -13.76
C THR A 317 0.44 10.40 -13.45
N ALA A 318 -0.64 10.59 -12.68
CA ALA A 318 -1.03 11.90 -12.18
C ALA A 318 -0.52 12.17 -10.75
N ALA A 319 -0.51 11.15 -9.89
CA ALA A 319 -0.15 11.31 -8.48
C ALA A 319 1.36 11.48 -8.26
N ILE A 320 2.21 10.72 -8.96
CA ILE A 320 3.67 10.78 -8.80
C ILE A 320 4.21 12.14 -9.24
N PRO A 321 3.93 12.68 -10.45
CA PRO A 321 4.43 13.99 -10.85
C PRO A 321 3.94 15.11 -9.93
N LYS A 322 2.68 15.04 -9.47
CA LYS A 322 2.12 15.98 -8.49
C LYS A 322 2.89 15.94 -7.17
N LEU A 323 3.26 14.76 -6.69
CA LEU A 323 4.06 14.60 -5.48
C LEU A 323 5.47 15.18 -5.67
N LEU A 324 6.16 14.80 -6.74
CA LEU A 324 7.53 15.26 -7.00
C LEU A 324 7.60 16.78 -7.15
N SER A 325 6.65 17.38 -7.87
CA SER A 325 6.54 18.84 -8.00
C SER A 325 6.37 19.54 -6.66
N LYS A 326 5.54 19.01 -5.73
CA LYS A 326 5.37 19.57 -4.38
C LYS A 326 6.66 19.61 -3.58
N PHE A 327 7.52 18.62 -3.76
CA PHE A 327 8.79 18.50 -3.05
C PHE A 327 9.99 19.00 -3.87
N GLN A 328 9.75 19.56 -5.06
CA GLN A 328 10.78 20.05 -5.98
C GLN A 328 11.83 18.98 -6.31
N LEU A 329 11.35 17.76 -6.60
CA LEU A 329 12.18 16.61 -6.99
C LEU A 329 11.97 16.28 -8.46
N ASP A 330 13.00 15.67 -9.05
CA ASP A 330 12.92 14.98 -10.34
C ASP A 330 12.76 13.47 -10.12
N LYS A 331 12.24 12.75 -11.14
CA LYS A 331 12.14 11.28 -11.08
C LYS A 331 13.50 10.60 -10.89
N ASN A 332 14.59 11.23 -11.35
CA ASN A 332 15.95 10.69 -11.21
C ASN A 332 16.48 10.80 -9.77
N ASP A 333 15.89 11.64 -8.93
CA ASP A 333 16.22 11.72 -7.50
C ASP A 333 15.68 10.51 -6.72
N ILE A 334 14.78 9.72 -7.31
CA ILE A 334 14.12 8.59 -6.65
C ILE A 334 14.91 7.31 -6.91
N ASP A 335 15.23 6.61 -5.83
CA ASP A 335 16.01 5.38 -5.87
C ASP A 335 15.11 4.16 -6.12
N ILE A 336 13.97 4.08 -5.45
CA ILE A 336 13.03 2.96 -5.54
C ILE A 336 11.60 3.47 -5.62
N TYR A 337 10.82 2.80 -6.48
CA TYR A 337 9.39 2.93 -6.57
C TYR A 337 8.70 1.62 -6.18
N GLU A 338 7.73 1.68 -5.27
CA GLU A 338 6.74 0.62 -5.07
C GLU A 338 5.42 1.06 -5.71
N ILE A 339 5.13 0.59 -6.92
CA ILE A 339 3.91 0.91 -7.66
C ILE A 339 3.01 -0.32 -7.68
N ASN A 340 1.79 -0.19 -7.15
CA ASN A 340 0.88 -1.33 -7.03
C ASN A 340 0.53 -1.91 -8.41
N GLU A 341 0.60 -3.24 -8.51
CA GLU A 341 0.39 -3.98 -9.75
C GLU A 341 -1.02 -4.59 -9.78
N ALA A 342 -2.06 -3.75 -9.69
CA ALA A 342 -3.45 -4.24 -9.75
C ALA A 342 -3.70 -5.05 -11.03
N PHE A 343 -3.21 -4.54 -12.16
CA PHE A 343 -3.16 -5.22 -13.46
C PHE A 343 -1.86 -4.84 -14.18
N ALA A 344 -1.29 -5.76 -14.95
CA ALA A 344 -0.08 -5.50 -15.72
C ALA A 344 -0.29 -4.43 -16.79
N SER A 345 -1.50 -4.30 -17.37
CA SER A 345 -1.88 -3.19 -18.25
C SER A 345 -1.55 -1.82 -17.61
N MET A 346 -1.95 -1.64 -16.35
CA MET A 346 -1.79 -0.41 -15.58
C MET A 346 -0.32 -0.19 -15.20
N ALA A 347 0.37 -1.24 -14.75
CA ALA A 347 1.76 -1.15 -14.36
C ALA A 347 2.67 -0.81 -15.56
N VAL A 348 2.48 -1.51 -16.69
CA VAL A 348 3.20 -1.23 -17.95
C VAL A 348 2.92 0.19 -18.42
N TYR A 349 1.66 0.64 -18.40
CA TYR A 349 1.30 2.01 -18.76
C TYR A 349 2.06 3.03 -17.90
N CYS A 350 2.01 2.88 -16.57
CA CYS A 350 2.59 3.84 -15.65
C CYS A 350 4.11 3.92 -15.79
N VAL A 351 4.80 2.77 -15.85
CA VAL A 351 6.25 2.72 -16.04
C VAL A 351 6.67 3.40 -17.34
N LYS A 352 5.98 3.09 -18.45
CA LYS A 352 6.27 3.68 -19.77
C LYS A 352 5.98 5.18 -19.81
N ASN A 353 4.81 5.61 -19.33
CA ASN A 353 4.36 6.99 -19.41
C ASN A 353 5.20 7.94 -18.53
N LEU A 354 5.60 7.49 -17.34
CA LEU A 354 6.49 8.22 -16.45
C LEU A 354 7.97 8.13 -16.89
N GLY A 355 8.29 7.20 -17.79
CA GLY A 355 9.65 6.90 -18.23
C GLY A 355 10.53 6.47 -17.06
N LEU A 356 10.04 5.56 -16.24
CA LEU A 356 10.78 5.01 -15.08
C LEU A 356 11.68 3.87 -15.54
N ASP A 357 12.85 3.75 -14.91
CA ASP A 357 13.66 2.55 -14.99
C ASP A 357 12.95 1.41 -14.26
N HIS A 358 12.59 0.35 -14.99
CA HIS A 358 11.91 -0.82 -14.43
C HIS A 358 12.75 -1.56 -13.38
N ALA A 359 14.08 -1.38 -13.37
CA ALA A 359 14.93 -1.93 -12.30
C ALA A 359 14.66 -1.27 -10.94
N LYS A 360 14.18 -0.01 -10.93
CA LYS A 360 13.82 0.72 -9.72
C LYS A 360 12.38 0.48 -9.25
N VAL A 361 11.53 -0.13 -10.06
CA VAL A 361 10.10 -0.33 -9.76
C VAL A 361 9.86 -1.75 -9.28
N ASN A 362 9.35 -1.94 -8.07
CA ASN A 362 9.04 -3.24 -7.46
C ASN A 362 10.21 -4.25 -7.57
N PRO A 363 11.40 -3.93 -7.04
CA PRO A 363 12.59 -4.79 -7.17
C PRO A 363 12.42 -6.16 -6.50
N ARG A 364 11.48 -6.29 -5.57
CA ARG A 364 11.13 -7.54 -4.87
C ARG A 364 9.91 -8.25 -5.46
N GLY A 365 9.43 -7.81 -6.62
CA GLY A 365 8.16 -8.23 -7.19
C GLY A 365 6.98 -7.52 -6.53
N GLY A 366 5.85 -7.49 -7.22
CA GLY A 366 4.68 -6.73 -6.81
C GLY A 366 3.41 -7.56 -6.71
N ALA A 367 2.28 -6.87 -6.72
CA ALA A 367 0.99 -7.44 -6.36
C ALA A 367 0.47 -8.53 -7.33
N ILE A 368 1.00 -8.63 -8.56
CA ILE A 368 0.74 -9.77 -9.45
C ILE A 368 1.26 -11.07 -8.81
N ALA A 369 2.45 -11.02 -8.23
CA ALA A 369 3.10 -12.19 -7.64
C ALA A 369 2.69 -12.45 -6.19
N ILE A 370 2.67 -11.41 -5.35
CA ILE A 370 2.44 -11.55 -3.90
C ILE A 370 1.00 -11.24 -3.46
N GLY A 371 0.20 -10.65 -4.35
CA GLY A 371 -1.21 -10.35 -4.10
C GLY A 371 -1.53 -8.90 -3.71
N HIS A 372 -2.82 -8.56 -3.80
CA HIS A 372 -3.35 -7.22 -3.52
C HIS A 372 -4.51 -7.28 -2.49
N PRO A 373 -4.20 -7.33 -1.18
CA PRO A 373 -5.19 -7.19 -0.12
C PRO A 373 -5.63 -5.73 0.01
N LEU A 374 -6.36 -5.20 -0.97
CA LEU A 374 -6.86 -3.83 -1.10
C LEU A 374 -6.40 -2.85 0.00
N GLY A 375 -7.08 -2.80 1.14
CA GLY A 375 -6.81 -1.87 2.24
C GLY A 375 -5.40 -1.97 2.85
N ALA A 376 -4.78 -3.15 2.86
CA ALA A 376 -3.44 -3.36 3.39
C ALA A 376 -2.32 -2.89 2.45
N THR A 377 -2.59 -2.77 1.16
CA THR A 377 -1.51 -2.63 0.16
C THR A 377 -0.68 -1.38 0.33
N GLY A 378 -1.29 -0.23 0.60
CA GLY A 378 -0.53 1.00 0.79
C GLY A 378 0.42 0.97 2.00
N ALA A 379 0.01 0.35 3.11
CA ALA A 379 0.88 0.16 4.28
C ALA A 379 1.92 -0.95 4.04
N ARG A 380 1.53 -2.03 3.34
CA ARG A 380 2.41 -3.13 2.94
C ARG A 380 3.57 -2.65 2.08
N GLN A 381 3.30 -1.80 1.09
CA GLN A 381 4.33 -1.24 0.21
C GLN A 381 5.36 -0.42 0.99
N ILE A 382 4.96 0.23 2.09
CA ILE A 382 5.91 0.94 2.96
C ILE A 382 6.83 -0.05 3.67
N ALA A 383 6.29 -1.14 4.23
CA ALA A 383 7.12 -2.19 4.83
C ALA A 383 8.13 -2.76 3.81
N THR A 384 7.66 -3.06 2.59
CA THR A 384 8.51 -3.61 1.51
C THR A 384 9.57 -2.63 1.03
N ILE A 385 9.19 -1.38 0.74
CA ILE A 385 10.15 -0.39 0.22
C ILE A 385 11.22 -0.03 1.24
N LEU A 386 10.88 0.02 2.54
CA LEU A 386 11.84 0.29 3.61
C LEU A 386 12.79 -0.88 3.85
N SER A 387 12.31 -2.13 3.73
CA SER A 387 13.19 -3.29 3.80
C SER A 387 14.17 -3.33 2.61
N GLU A 388 13.69 -3.04 1.40
CA GLU A 388 14.58 -2.97 0.23
C GLU A 388 15.58 -1.83 0.33
N ALA A 389 15.15 -0.66 0.80
CA ALA A 389 16.01 0.49 0.98
C ALA A 389 17.11 0.22 2.02
N ARG A 390 16.81 -0.50 3.10
CA ARG A 390 17.85 -0.97 4.04
C ARG A 390 18.87 -1.88 3.36
N ARG A 391 18.41 -2.86 2.56
CA ARG A 391 19.27 -3.83 1.87
C ARG A 391 20.18 -3.17 0.83
N THR A 392 19.66 -2.19 0.10
CA THR A 392 20.35 -1.54 -1.02
C THR A 392 20.98 -0.20 -0.66
N LYS A 393 20.79 0.27 0.57
CA LYS A 393 21.20 1.61 1.04
C LYS A 393 20.60 2.75 0.19
N SER A 394 19.45 2.49 -0.42
CA SER A 394 18.66 3.48 -1.15
C SER A 394 18.07 4.50 -0.18
N LYS A 395 17.93 5.75 -0.63
CA LYS A 395 17.60 6.89 0.23
C LYS A 395 16.21 7.45 -0.04
N VAL A 396 15.87 7.76 -1.30
CA VAL A 396 14.61 8.44 -1.64
C VAL A 396 13.64 7.46 -2.26
N LEU A 397 12.46 7.35 -1.67
CA LEU A 397 11.53 6.26 -1.91
C LEU A 397 10.14 6.79 -2.22
N VAL A 398 9.48 6.23 -3.24
CA VAL A 398 8.09 6.58 -3.59
C VAL A 398 7.22 5.33 -3.60
N THR A 399 6.11 5.37 -2.89
CA THR A 399 5.02 4.39 -3.06
C THR A 399 3.89 5.01 -3.89
N SER A 400 3.21 4.23 -4.71
CA SER A 400 2.04 4.70 -5.44
C SER A 400 1.09 3.57 -5.84
N MET A 401 -0.18 3.91 -6.05
CA MET A 401 -1.20 3.01 -6.53
C MET A 401 -2.29 3.75 -7.31
N CYS A 402 -2.88 3.06 -8.28
CA CYS A 402 -4.20 3.40 -8.79
C CYS A 402 -5.28 3.10 -7.75
N ILE A 403 -6.44 3.71 -7.91
CA ILE A 403 -7.54 3.64 -6.96
C ILE A 403 -8.83 3.53 -7.77
N GLY A 404 -9.66 2.53 -7.45
CA GLY A 404 -10.99 2.38 -8.04
C GLY A 404 -11.78 3.70 -8.01
N THR A 405 -12.70 3.88 -8.95
CA THR A 405 -13.44 5.14 -9.18
C THR A 405 -12.61 6.31 -9.73
N GLY A 406 -11.37 6.08 -10.19
CA GLY A 406 -10.62 7.08 -10.95
C GLY A 406 -9.74 7.99 -10.10
N GLN A 407 -8.83 7.42 -9.31
CA GLN A 407 -7.87 8.21 -8.55
C GLN A 407 -6.49 7.55 -8.54
N GLY A 408 -5.48 8.30 -8.11
CA GLY A 408 -4.16 7.79 -7.77
C GLY A 408 -3.64 8.46 -6.50
N MET A 409 -2.85 7.74 -5.72
CA MET A 409 -2.16 8.29 -4.55
C MET A 409 -0.67 7.95 -4.61
N ALA A 410 0.17 8.85 -4.10
CA ALA A 410 1.61 8.64 -4.00
C ALA A 410 2.13 9.17 -2.67
N GLY A 411 3.10 8.47 -2.07
CA GLY A 411 3.76 8.83 -0.81
C GLY A 411 5.28 8.91 -0.99
N LEU A 412 5.91 9.89 -0.32
CA LEU A 412 7.35 10.15 -0.36
C LEU A 412 7.98 9.85 1.00
N PHE A 413 9.06 9.09 0.99
CA PHE A 413 9.79 8.68 2.18
C PHE A 413 11.30 8.85 1.98
N VAL A 414 12.01 9.15 3.07
CA VAL A 414 13.49 9.18 3.09
C VAL A 414 13.97 8.12 4.07
N ASN A 415 14.70 7.12 3.57
CA ASN A 415 15.31 6.07 4.37
C ASN A 415 16.42 6.62 5.28
N GLU A 416 16.44 6.16 6.53
CA GLU A 416 17.46 6.51 7.52
C GLU A 416 18.22 5.29 8.05
N GLN A 417 17.97 4.09 7.50
CA GLN A 417 18.65 2.82 7.82
C GLN A 417 19.98 2.64 7.04
N LEU A 418 20.71 3.73 6.83
CA LEU A 418 21.93 3.76 6.01
C LEU A 418 23.14 3.22 6.76
#